data_AF-A0A4P6WV65-F1
#
_entry.id   AF-A0A4P6WV65-F1
#
_cell.length_a   1.000
_cell.length_b   1.000
_cell.length_c   1.000
_cell.angle_alpha   90.00
_cell.angle_beta   90.00
_cell.angle_gamma   90.00
#
_symmetry.space_group_name_H-M   'P 1'
#
loop_
_entity.id
_entity.type
_entity.pdbx_description
1 polymer ?
#
loop_
_entity_poly.entity_id
_entity_poly.type
_entity_poly.pdbx_seq_one_letter_code
_entity_poly.pdbx_strand_id
1 'polypeptide(L)'
;MDLKQISEMQIKLDQLHGFPVSFLDQHEKYAQLTKDLVGLFGEIGEFSNIVKKVNIKLDRPLEYELNITDSEKLLREELVDSLIYIIRIGAILGVDLEDEMLKKMQLNKSRYAQLRRE
;
A
#
# COMPACT_ATOMS: atom_id res chain seq x y z
N MET A 1 2.24 13.72 -12.90
CA MET A 1 1.02 13.58 -12.10
C MET A 1 1.42 13.74 -10.63
N ASP A 2 0.49 13.54 -9.70
CA ASP A 2 0.66 13.86 -8.26
C ASP A 2 1.39 12.76 -7.48
N LEU A 3 1.42 11.51 -7.96
CA LEU A 3 1.99 10.39 -7.19
C LEU A 3 3.49 10.56 -6.98
N LYS A 4 4.21 11.08 -7.98
CA LYS A 4 5.62 11.42 -7.84
C LYS A 4 5.85 12.45 -6.73
N GLN A 5 5.03 13.51 -6.69
CA GLN A 5 5.13 14.57 -5.68
C GLN A 5 4.79 14.04 -4.28
N ILE A 6 3.72 13.26 -4.15
CA ILE A 6 3.34 12.58 -2.91
C ILE A 6 4.48 11.66 -2.43
N SER A 7 5.08 10.89 -3.34
CA SER A 7 6.20 9.99 -3.01
C SER A 7 7.39 10.79 -2.48
N GLU A 8 7.80 11.85 -3.17
CA GLU A 8 8.89 12.72 -2.71
C GLU A 8 8.61 13.35 -1.34
N MET A 9 7.38 13.80 -1.10
CA MET A 9 6.95 14.35 0.19
C MET A 9 7.01 13.31 1.31
N GLN A 10 6.46 12.12 1.08
CA GLN A 10 6.47 11.02 2.05
C GLN A 10 7.91 10.62 2.41
N ILE A 11 8.76 10.43 1.39
CA ILE A 11 10.16 10.04 1.59
C ILE A 11 10.93 11.09 2.40
N LYS A 12 10.66 12.37 2.15
CA LYS A 12 11.26 13.46 2.93
C LYS A 12 10.83 13.40 4.40
N LEU A 13 9.55 13.14 4.68
CA LEU A 13 9.05 13.00 6.05
C LEU A 13 9.66 11.77 6.75
N ASP A 14 9.72 10.65 6.06
CA ASP A 14 10.33 9.42 6.55
C ASP A 14 11.78 9.63 6.98
N GLN A 15 12.57 10.29 6.13
CA GLN A 15 13.96 10.63 6.45
C GLN A 15 14.06 11.56 7.66
N LEU A 16 13.17 12.55 7.79
CA LEU A 16 13.12 13.45 8.96
C LEU A 16 12.80 12.69 10.25
N HIS A 17 11.99 11.63 10.17
CA HIS A 17 11.63 10.77 11.30
C HIS A 17 12.63 9.63 11.56
N GLY A 18 13.75 9.60 10.84
CA GLY A 18 14.80 8.60 11.05
C GLY A 18 14.55 7.26 10.38
N PHE A 19 13.65 7.21 9.39
CA PHE A 19 13.42 6.04 8.56
C PHE A 19 14.20 6.16 7.24
N PRO A 20 15.40 5.57 7.13
CA PRO A 20 16.22 5.70 5.93
C PRO A 20 15.59 4.99 4.74
N VAL A 21 15.81 5.55 3.55
CA VAL A 21 15.46 4.91 2.26
C VAL A 21 16.62 4.88 1.27
N SER A 22 17.79 5.38 1.68
CA SER A 22 19.03 5.36 0.91
C SER A 22 20.11 4.71 1.76
N PHE A 23 20.87 3.81 1.16
CA PHE A 23 21.82 2.93 1.85
C PHE A 23 23.13 2.86 1.07
N LEU A 24 24.26 2.85 1.78
CA LEU A 24 25.58 2.68 1.17
C LEU A 24 25.95 1.21 0.94
N ASP A 25 25.35 0.32 1.74
CA ASP A 25 25.60 -1.11 1.73
C ASP A 25 24.36 -1.92 1.31
N GLN A 26 24.58 -3.01 0.58
CA GLN A 26 23.49 -3.88 0.11
C GLN A 26 22.85 -4.65 1.26
N HIS A 27 23.63 -5.09 2.24
CA HIS A 27 23.08 -5.83 3.37
C HIS A 27 22.15 -4.94 4.21
N GLU A 28 22.51 -3.68 4.46
CA GLU A 28 21.61 -2.70 5.09
C GLU A 28 20.34 -2.43 4.27
N LYS A 29 20.50 -2.24 2.95
CA LYS A 29 19.36 -2.03 2.02
C LYS A 29 18.34 -3.17 2.11
N TYR A 30 18.80 -4.43 2.00
CA TYR A 30 17.90 -5.58 2.02
C TYR A 30 17.37 -5.89 3.42
N ALA A 31 18.11 -5.56 4.48
CA ALA A 31 17.60 -5.60 5.84
C ALA A 31 16.45 -4.60 6.03
N GLN A 32 16.55 -3.37 5.50
CA GLN A 32 15.44 -2.43 5.55
C GLN A 32 14.26 -2.90 4.69
N LEU A 33 14.50 -3.39 3.46
CA LEU A 33 13.42 -3.94 2.63
C LEU A 33 12.66 -5.06 3.35
N THR A 34 13.35 -5.89 4.12
CA THR A 34 12.71 -6.94 4.94
C THR A 34 11.77 -6.32 5.98
N LYS A 35 12.21 -5.26 6.67
CA LYS A 35 11.37 -4.55 7.65
C LYS A 35 10.16 -3.89 7.00
N ASP A 36 10.36 -3.22 5.87
CA ASP A 36 9.29 -2.53 5.14
C ASP A 36 8.29 -3.52 4.56
N LEU A 37 8.74 -4.70 4.11
CA LEU A 37 7.86 -5.80 3.70
C LEU A 37 7.06 -6.35 4.89
N VAL A 38 7.70 -6.58 6.05
CA VAL A 38 6.99 -7.02 7.25
C VAL A 38 5.92 -6.00 7.66
N GLY A 39 6.25 -4.70 7.62
CA GLY A 39 5.30 -3.62 7.86
C GLY A 39 4.13 -3.64 6.89
N LEU A 40 4.40 -3.69 5.57
CA LEU A 40 3.36 -3.78 4.54
C LEU A 40 2.40 -4.96 4.78
N PHE A 41 2.93 -6.15 5.09
CA PHE A 41 2.09 -7.31 5.37
C PHE A 41 1.37 -7.23 6.72
N GLY A 42 1.89 -6.44 7.66
CA GLY A 42 1.20 -6.03 8.88
C GLY A 42 -0.09 -5.28 8.53
N GLU A 43 0.02 -4.16 7.82
CA GLU A 43 -1.13 -3.31 7.46
C GLU A 43 -2.15 -4.06 6.59
N ILE A 44 -1.69 -4.88 5.63
CA ILE A 44 -2.58 -5.74 4.84
C ILE A 44 -3.26 -6.80 5.71
N GLY A 45 -2.59 -7.29 6.75
CA GLY A 45 -3.15 -8.20 7.74
C GLY A 45 -4.25 -7.54 8.57
N GLU A 46 -4.03 -6.30 9.01
CA GLU A 46 -5.02 -5.48 9.72
C GLU A 46 -6.23 -5.18 8.85
N PHE A 47 -6.00 -4.72 7.61
CA PHE A 47 -7.03 -4.54 6.58
C PHE A 47 -7.86 -5.82 6.41
N SER A 48 -7.21 -6.96 6.23
CA SER A 48 -7.86 -8.27 6.06
C SER A 48 -8.70 -8.65 7.28
N ASN A 49 -8.21 -8.36 8.49
CA ASN A 49 -8.92 -8.63 9.72
C ASN A 49 -10.18 -7.78 9.86
N ILE A 50 -10.14 -6.50 9.45
CA ILE A 50 -11.31 -5.62 9.44
C ILE A 50 -12.35 -6.15 8.45
N VAL A 51 -11.95 -6.48 7.21
CA VAL A 51 -12.88 -7.06 6.21
C VAL A 51 -13.53 -8.34 6.74
N LYS A 52 -12.78 -9.23 7.39
CA LYS A 52 -13.31 -10.43 8.03
C LYS A 52 -14.38 -10.08 9.08
N LYS A 53 -14.13 -9.12 9.96
CA LYS A 53 -15.11 -8.69 10.99
C LYS A 53 -16.37 -8.10 10.37
N VAL A 54 -16.23 -7.30 9.31
CA VAL A 54 -17.38 -6.76 8.56
C VAL A 54 -18.22 -7.88 7.97
N ASN A 55 -17.60 -8.90 7.35
CA ASN A 55 -18.36 -10.04 6.82
C ASN A 55 -19.08 -10.82 7.94
N ILE A 56 -18.44 -11.05 9.09
CA ILE A 56 -19.10 -11.68 10.25
C ILE A 56 -20.32 -10.85 10.70
N LYS A 57 -20.21 -9.51 10.71
CA LYS A 57 -21.34 -8.62 11.03
C LYS A 57 -22.49 -8.78 10.04
N LEU A 58 -22.18 -8.86 8.74
CA LEU A 58 -23.18 -8.99 7.68
C LEU A 58 -23.88 -10.34 7.72
N ASP A 59 -23.14 -11.42 8.01
CA ASP A 59 -23.69 -12.77 8.13
C ASP A 59 -24.50 -12.96 9.42
N ARG A 60 -24.12 -12.26 10.50
CA ARG A 60 -24.73 -12.39 11.84
C ARG A 60 -25.11 -11.03 12.44
N PRO A 61 -26.08 -10.32 11.85
CA PRO A 61 -26.36 -8.93 12.19
C PRO A 61 -26.81 -8.70 13.64
N LEU A 62 -27.41 -9.71 14.28
CA LEU A 62 -27.91 -9.64 15.66
C LEU A 62 -26.94 -10.19 16.72
N GLU A 63 -25.96 -11.00 16.33
CA GLU A 63 -25.06 -11.70 17.27
C GLU A 63 -23.67 -11.07 17.37
N TYR A 64 -23.32 -10.22 16.41
CA TYR A 64 -22.02 -9.57 16.35
C TYR A 64 -22.20 -8.06 16.34
N GLU A 65 -21.71 -7.37 17.35
CA GLU A 65 -21.75 -5.91 17.41
C GLU A 65 -20.52 -5.32 16.74
N LEU A 66 -20.76 -4.57 15.65
CA LEU A 66 -19.74 -3.86 14.89
C LEU A 66 -20.41 -2.69 14.18
N ASN A 67 -19.79 -1.51 14.23
CA ASN A 67 -20.18 -0.37 13.42
C ASN A 67 -19.47 -0.44 12.06
N ILE A 68 -20.24 -0.56 10.98
CA ILE A 68 -19.70 -0.66 9.62
C ILE A 68 -19.04 0.66 9.20
N THR A 69 -19.65 1.80 9.52
CA THR A 69 -19.10 3.13 9.19
C THR A 69 -17.74 3.36 9.84
N ASP A 70 -17.57 2.93 11.09
CA ASP A 70 -16.26 3.03 11.75
C ASP A 70 -15.24 2.05 11.15
N SER A 71 -15.70 0.86 10.76
CA SER A 71 -14.86 -0.12 10.05
C SER A 71 -14.39 0.41 8.69
N GLU A 72 -15.22 1.15 7.95
CA GLU A 72 -14.82 1.78 6.69
C GLU A 72 -13.74 2.85 6.87
N LYS A 73 -13.72 3.56 7.99
CA LYS A 73 -12.64 4.53 8.28
C LYS A 73 -11.33 3.79 8.51
N LEU A 74 -11.34 2.74 9.32
CA LEU A 74 -10.17 1.90 9.56
C LEU A 74 -9.66 1.28 8.26
N LEU A 75 -10.54 0.74 7.41
CA LEU A 75 -10.13 0.19 6.10
C LEU A 75 -9.41 1.23 5.22
N ARG A 76 -9.82 2.51 5.27
CA ARG A 76 -9.14 3.58 4.52
C ARG A 76 -7.76 3.86 5.10
N GLU A 77 -7.62 3.85 6.42
CA GLU A 77 -6.35 4.05 7.14
C GLU A 77 -5.35 2.95 6.74
N GLU A 78 -5.71 1.68 6.94
CA GLU A 78 -4.83 0.54 6.61
C GLU A 78 -4.42 0.51 5.12
N LEU A 79 -5.31 0.94 4.23
CA LEU A 79 -5.02 1.02 2.80
C LEU A 79 -4.00 2.13 2.48
N VAL A 80 -4.10 3.26 3.17
CA VAL A 80 -3.14 4.37 3.03
C VAL A 80 -1.80 3.99 3.66
N ASP A 81 -1.79 3.31 4.81
CA ASP A 81 -0.56 2.84 5.44
C ASP A 81 0.15 1.79 4.58
N SER A 82 -0.61 0.88 3.96
CA SER A 82 -0.10 -0.03 2.94
C SER A 82 0.54 0.73 1.76
N LEU A 83 -0.09 1.82 1.30
CA LEU A 83 0.46 2.66 0.22
C LEU A 83 1.76 3.35 0.64
N ILE A 84 1.88 3.83 1.88
CA ILE A 84 3.12 4.43 2.40
C ILE A 84 4.26 3.40 2.33
N TYR A 85 4.03 2.16 2.77
CA TYR A 85 5.04 1.11 2.65
C TYR A 85 5.42 0.80 1.19
N ILE A 86 4.46 0.80 0.26
CA ILE A 86 4.74 0.61 -1.18
C ILE A 86 5.62 1.76 -1.72
N ILE A 87 5.32 3.00 -1.36
CA ILE A 87 6.12 4.18 -1.73
C ILE A 87 7.56 4.03 -1.20
N ARG A 88 7.72 3.64 0.06
CA ARG A 88 9.02 3.41 0.70
C ARG A 88 9.82 2.33 -0.02
N ILE A 89 9.21 1.17 -0.27
CA ILE A 89 9.85 0.07 -0.99
C ILE A 89 10.27 0.51 -2.39
N GLY A 90 9.40 1.25 -3.10
CA GLY A 90 9.71 1.84 -4.40
C GLY A 90 10.94 2.74 -4.35
N ALA A 91 11.00 3.65 -3.37
CA ALA A 91 12.14 4.54 -3.18
C ALA A 91 13.44 3.78 -2.88
N ILE A 92 13.42 2.78 -2.00
CA ILE A 92 14.60 1.94 -1.70
C ILE A 92 15.10 1.20 -2.95
N LEU A 93 14.18 0.76 -3.80
CA LEU A 93 14.50 0.08 -5.06
C LEU A 93 14.89 1.06 -6.19
N GLY A 94 14.74 2.37 -6.01
CA GLY A 94 14.99 3.37 -7.04
C GLY A 94 13.94 3.35 -8.17
N VAL A 95 12.72 2.95 -7.85
CA VAL A 95 11.61 2.84 -8.80
C VAL A 95 10.80 4.14 -8.81
N ASP A 96 10.65 4.75 -9.98
CA ASP A 96 9.62 5.77 -10.22
C ASP A 96 8.27 5.06 -10.39
N LEU A 97 7.50 4.98 -9.29
CA LEU A 97 6.23 4.24 -9.25
C LEU A 97 5.20 4.81 -10.22
N GLU A 98 5.19 6.12 -10.43
CA GLU A 98 4.25 6.76 -11.36
C GLU A 98 4.56 6.33 -12.80
N ASP A 99 5.82 6.44 -13.22
CA ASP A 99 6.24 6.05 -14.57
C ASP A 99 6.04 4.55 -14.81
N GLU A 100 6.41 3.68 -13.86
CA GLU A 100 6.24 2.23 -13.99
C GLU A 100 4.76 1.83 -14.01
N MET A 101 3.91 2.49 -13.21
CA MET A 101 2.47 2.29 -13.25
C MET A 101 1.89 2.68 -14.61
N LEU A 102 2.26 3.84 -15.15
CA LEU A 102 1.81 4.30 -16.46
C LEU A 102 2.22 3.34 -17.59
N LYS A 103 3.48 2.88 -17.59
CA LYS A 103 3.96 1.86 -18.53
C LYS A 103 3.12 0.58 -18.42
N LYS A 104 2.87 0.11 -17.18
CA LYS A 104 2.09 -1.11 -16.93
C LYS A 104 0.64 -0.97 -17.38
N MET A 105 0.01 0.19 -17.14
CA MET A 105 -1.35 0.49 -17.58
C MET A 105 -1.46 0.42 -19.11
N GLN A 106 -0.51 0.99 -19.84
CA GLN A 106 -0.51 0.96 -21.30
C GLN A 106 -0.35 -0.47 -21.84
N LEU A 107 0.52 -1.27 -21.23
CA LEU A 107 0.67 -2.70 -21.55
C LEU A 107 -0.59 -3.51 -21.23
N ASN A 108 -1.25 -3.22 -20.11
CA ASN A 108 -2.49 -3.90 -19.74
C ASN A 108 -3.65 -3.51 -20.68
N LYS A 109 -3.69 -2.24 -21.11
CA LYS A 109 -4.68 -1.74 -22.07
C LYS A 109 -4.59 -2.49 -23.41
N SER A 110 -3.38 -2.74 -23.93
CA SER A 110 -3.21 -3.54 -25.14
C SER A 110 -3.55 -5.01 -24.90
N ARG A 111 -3.09 -5.59 -23.79
CA ARG A 111 -3.35 -6.99 -23.43
C ARG A 111 -4.82 -7.34 -23.28
N TYR A 112 -5.61 -6.43 -22.69
CA TYR A 112 -7.04 -6.64 -22.42
C TYR A 112 -7.95 -5.96 -23.42
N ALA A 113 -7.41 -5.43 -24.52
CA ALA A 113 -8.21 -4.76 -25.55
C ALA A 113 -9.38 -5.62 -26.05
N GLN A 114 -9.16 -6.94 -26.14
CA GLN A 114 -10.13 -7.96 -26.56
C GLN A 114 -11.22 -8.30 -25.54
N LEU A 115 -11.07 -7.91 -24.26
CA LEU A 115 -12.05 -8.16 -23.20
C LEU A 115 -12.98 -6.96 -22.96
N ARG A 116 -12.82 -5.89 -23.73
CA ARG A 116 -13.69 -4.71 -23.62
C ARG A 116 -15.11 -5.11 -24.00
N ARG A 117 -16.04 -4.93 -23.05
CA ARG A 117 -17.47 -5.00 -23.31
C ARG A 117 -17.88 -3.66 -23.92
N GLU A 118 -18.60 -3.70 -25.03
CA GLU A 118 -19.19 -2.53 -25.69
C GLU A 118 -20.17 -1.79 -24.76
#